data_AF-A0A6J4VR54-F1
#
_entry.id   AF-A0A6J4VR54-F1
#
_cell.length_a   1.000
_cell.length_b   1.000
_cell.length_c   1.000
_cell.angle_alpha   90.00
_cell.angle_beta   90.00
_cell.angle_gamma   90.00
#
_symmetry.space_group_name_H-M   'P 1'
#
loop_
_entity.id
_entity.type
_entity.pdbx_description
1 polymer ?
#
loop_
_entity_poly.entity_id
_entity_poly.type
_entity_poly.pdbx_seq_one_letter_code
_entity_poly.pdbx_strand_id
1 'polypeptide(L)'
;MTRRADLPKTDLAHANLSDDDFAGANLAGANLSGANLRNIDLSDADLSNADLRHDDLRDANLSHARLAGARLDCADLEGANLAGADLRGAHLRAADLRGSDLTGADLGGADLAHARLDGVDVRRAGSLAGANLRGARGLSLEQRGACGEKWAVVDDEPSHAGA
;
A
#
# COMPACT_ATOMS: atom_id res chain seq x y z
N MET A 1 14.51 20.48 -18.71
CA MET A 1 13.29 20.88 -17.97
C MET A 1 12.25 19.80 -18.20
N THR A 2 12.31 18.70 -17.45
CA THR A 2 11.24 17.70 -17.49
C THR A 2 10.06 18.31 -16.73
N ARG A 3 9.02 18.71 -17.46
CA ARG A 3 7.79 19.20 -16.85
C ARG A 3 7.12 17.96 -16.24
N ARG A 4 7.10 17.89 -14.90
CA ARG A 4 6.39 16.81 -14.18
C ARG A 4 4.93 16.81 -14.62
N ALA A 5 4.34 15.63 -14.80
CA ALA A 5 2.95 15.52 -15.23
C ALA A 5 2.03 16.16 -14.18
N ASP A 6 1.10 17.01 -14.62
CA ASP A 6 0.13 17.67 -13.77
C ASP A 6 -1.27 17.22 -14.23
N LEU A 7 -1.79 16.19 -13.55
CA LEU A 7 -2.98 15.42 -13.93
C LEU A 7 -3.94 15.23 -12.73
N PRO A 8 -4.19 16.23 -11.89
CA PRO A 8 -5.06 16.06 -10.72
C PRO A 8 -6.49 15.73 -11.17
N LYS A 9 -7.13 14.79 -10.47
CA LYS A 9 -8.52 14.36 -10.74
C LYS A 9 -8.78 13.86 -12.17
N THR A 10 -7.72 13.46 -12.87
CA THR A 10 -7.84 12.92 -14.23
C THR A 10 -8.36 11.48 -14.16
N ASP A 11 -9.09 11.07 -15.19
CA ASP A 11 -9.50 9.69 -15.36
C ASP A 11 -8.48 8.94 -16.22
N LEU A 12 -7.79 8.00 -15.59
CA LEU A 12 -6.78 7.10 -16.13
C LEU A 12 -7.16 5.64 -15.81
N ALA A 13 -8.42 5.36 -15.45
CA ALA A 13 -8.86 4.02 -15.14
C ALA A 13 -8.61 3.06 -16.31
N HIS A 14 -8.15 1.86 -15.99
CA HIS A 14 -7.78 0.82 -16.95
C HIS A 14 -6.69 1.22 -17.96
N ALA A 15 -5.98 2.34 -17.74
CA ALA A 15 -4.85 2.71 -18.56
C ALA A 15 -3.72 1.69 -18.42
N ASN A 16 -2.94 1.55 -19.48
CA ASN A 16 -1.67 0.85 -19.41
C ASN A 16 -0.55 1.89 -19.29
N LEU A 17 0.00 2.03 -18.09
CA LEU A 17 1.08 2.96 -17.76
C LEU A 17 2.31 2.20 -17.20
N SER A 18 2.39 0.89 -17.49
CA SER A 18 3.52 0.07 -17.05
C SER A 18 4.83 0.61 -17.61
N ASP A 19 5.86 0.61 -16.78
CA ASP A 19 7.21 1.10 -17.11
C ASP A 19 7.30 2.62 -17.43
N ASP A 20 6.23 3.40 -17.25
CA ASP A 20 6.26 4.85 -17.46
C ASP A 20 6.96 5.61 -16.30
N ASP A 21 7.49 6.80 -16.61
CA ASP A 21 8.05 7.73 -15.64
C ASP A 21 7.04 8.83 -15.28
N PHE A 22 6.49 8.73 -14.07
CA PHE A 22 5.62 9.71 -13.43
C PHE A 22 6.24 10.26 -12.14
N ALA A 23 7.57 10.26 -12.03
CA ALA A 23 8.26 10.74 -10.84
C ALA A 23 7.85 12.20 -10.53
N GLY A 24 7.37 12.43 -9.31
CA GLY A 24 6.83 13.68 -8.78
C GLY A 24 5.65 14.25 -9.55
N ALA A 25 4.93 13.43 -10.33
CA ALA A 25 3.69 13.84 -10.95
C ALA A 25 2.65 14.25 -9.90
N ASN A 26 1.81 15.21 -10.25
CA ASN A 26 0.61 15.52 -9.49
C ASN A 26 -0.57 14.70 -10.04
N LEU A 27 -0.94 13.66 -9.31
CA LEU A 27 -2.07 12.75 -9.58
C LEU A 27 -3.10 12.83 -8.45
N ALA A 28 -3.14 13.92 -7.69
CA ALA A 28 -4.01 14.04 -6.53
C ALA A 28 -5.48 13.88 -6.94
N GLY A 29 -6.17 12.92 -6.30
CA GLY A 29 -7.55 12.56 -6.61
C GLY A 29 -7.80 11.96 -7.99
N ALA A 30 -6.76 11.57 -8.74
CA ALA A 30 -6.92 10.89 -10.02
C ALA A 30 -7.61 9.53 -9.84
N ASN A 31 -8.35 9.11 -10.87
CA ASN A 31 -8.90 7.77 -10.95
C ASN A 31 -7.94 6.91 -11.79
N LEU A 32 -7.24 5.98 -11.15
CA LEU A 32 -6.35 4.99 -11.77
C LEU A 32 -6.94 3.58 -11.70
N SER A 33 -8.14 3.42 -11.14
CA SER A 33 -8.70 2.09 -10.81
C SER A 33 -8.62 1.08 -11.95
N GLY A 34 -8.07 -0.09 -11.62
CA GLY A 34 -7.83 -1.19 -12.54
C GLY A 34 -6.78 -0.90 -13.62
N ALA A 35 -5.92 0.12 -13.45
CA ALA A 35 -4.82 0.38 -14.36
C ALA A 35 -3.69 -0.66 -14.19
N ASN A 36 -2.92 -0.84 -15.27
CA ASN A 36 -1.64 -1.54 -15.20
C ASN A 36 -0.54 -0.51 -14.93
N LEU A 37 0.01 -0.54 -13.72
CA LEU A 37 1.04 0.35 -13.20
C LEU A 37 2.32 -0.43 -12.85
N ARG A 38 2.49 -1.63 -13.42
CA ARG A 38 3.64 -2.49 -13.13
C ARG A 38 4.95 -1.78 -13.48
N ASN A 39 5.94 -1.86 -12.59
CA ASN A 39 7.25 -1.19 -12.72
C ASN A 39 7.21 0.34 -12.92
N ILE A 40 6.07 1.01 -12.75
CA ILE A 40 5.97 2.46 -12.96
C ILE A 40 6.87 3.21 -11.97
N ASP A 41 7.46 4.34 -12.39
CA ASP A 41 8.08 5.27 -11.46
C ASP A 41 7.09 6.34 -11.00
N LEU A 42 6.62 6.23 -9.76
CA LEU A 42 5.78 7.19 -9.06
C LEU A 42 6.51 7.79 -7.84
N SER A 43 7.85 7.74 -7.82
CA SER A 43 8.63 8.32 -6.72
C SER A 43 8.34 9.80 -6.56
N ASP A 44 8.23 10.28 -5.33
CA ASP A 44 7.85 11.66 -4.98
C ASP A 44 6.48 12.14 -5.51
N ALA A 45 5.67 11.28 -6.14
CA ALA A 45 4.39 11.68 -6.74
C ALA A 45 3.34 12.05 -5.67
N ASP A 46 2.43 12.96 -6.02
CA ASP A 46 1.25 13.24 -5.21
C ASP A 46 0.05 12.41 -5.71
N LEU A 47 -0.28 11.36 -4.97
CA LEU A 47 -1.42 10.46 -5.18
C LEU A 47 -2.47 10.63 -4.05
N SER A 48 -2.44 11.75 -3.32
CA SER A 48 -3.35 11.98 -2.20
C SER A 48 -4.80 11.84 -2.65
N ASN A 49 -5.57 10.99 -1.96
CA ASN A 49 -6.96 10.65 -2.28
C ASN A 49 -7.19 10.08 -3.69
N ALA A 50 -6.16 9.59 -4.39
CA ALA A 50 -6.33 8.91 -5.67
C ALA A 50 -7.05 7.56 -5.50
N ASP A 51 -7.70 7.10 -6.55
CA ASP A 51 -8.35 5.79 -6.61
C ASP A 51 -7.49 4.81 -7.40
N LEU A 52 -6.80 3.91 -6.70
CA LEU A 52 -5.86 2.90 -7.20
C LEU A 52 -6.38 1.47 -6.91
N ARG A 53 -7.71 1.32 -6.77
CA ARG A 53 -8.32 0.03 -6.44
C ARG A 53 -8.16 -0.95 -7.59
N HIS A 54 -7.76 -2.18 -7.26
CA HIS A 54 -7.54 -3.26 -8.23
C HIS A 54 -6.40 -3.02 -9.23
N ASP A 55 -5.51 -2.06 -8.96
CA ASP A 55 -4.38 -1.77 -9.83
C ASP A 55 -3.30 -2.85 -9.70
N ASP A 56 -2.60 -3.10 -10.81
CA ASP A 56 -1.35 -3.86 -10.81
C ASP A 56 -0.18 -2.89 -10.59
N LEU A 57 0.27 -2.76 -9.35
CA LEU A 57 1.38 -1.92 -8.90
C LEU A 57 2.63 -2.75 -8.57
N ARG A 58 2.72 -3.98 -9.10
CA ARG A 58 3.85 -4.85 -8.81
C ARG A 58 5.15 -4.21 -9.24
N ASP A 59 6.15 -4.30 -8.37
CA ASP A 59 7.48 -3.74 -8.57
C ASP A 59 7.49 -2.21 -8.86
N ALA A 60 6.39 -1.50 -8.58
CA ALA A 60 6.31 -0.05 -8.76
C ALA A 60 7.21 0.70 -7.77
N ASN A 61 7.78 1.82 -8.21
CA ASN A 61 8.49 2.73 -7.33
C ASN A 61 7.56 3.82 -6.81
N LEU A 62 7.14 3.71 -5.54
CA LEU A 62 6.32 4.68 -4.82
C LEU A 62 7.10 5.34 -3.66
N SER A 63 8.44 5.31 -3.72
CA SER A 63 9.26 5.90 -2.67
C SER A 63 8.95 7.38 -2.49
N HIS A 64 8.79 7.80 -1.24
CA HIS A 64 8.42 9.16 -0.85
C HIS A 64 7.11 9.71 -1.45
N ALA A 65 6.29 8.86 -2.09
CA ALA A 65 5.01 9.28 -2.63
C ALA A 65 4.03 9.70 -1.53
N ARG A 66 3.15 10.65 -1.86
CA ARG A 66 2.05 11.09 -0.98
C ARG A 66 0.81 10.29 -1.33
N LEU A 67 0.44 9.33 -0.49
CA LEU A 67 -0.70 8.43 -0.66
C LEU A 67 -1.75 8.61 0.45
N ALA A 68 -1.70 9.74 1.17
CA ALA A 68 -2.63 10.01 2.26
C ALA A 68 -4.09 9.95 1.76
N GLY A 69 -4.89 9.09 2.41
CA GLY A 69 -6.29 8.85 2.03
C GLY A 69 -6.50 8.16 0.67
N ALA A 70 -5.45 7.69 0.00
CA ALA A 70 -5.58 6.98 -1.27
C ALA A 70 -6.31 5.63 -1.09
N ARG A 71 -7.04 5.21 -2.12
CA ARG A 71 -7.79 3.95 -2.13
C ARG A 71 -7.00 2.90 -2.90
N LEU A 72 -6.40 1.94 -2.20
CA LEU A 72 -5.60 0.83 -2.73
C LEU A 72 -6.25 -0.53 -2.38
N ASP A 73 -7.56 -0.54 -2.10
CA ASP A 73 -8.27 -1.79 -1.79
C ASP A 73 -8.08 -2.81 -2.93
N CYS A 74 -7.67 -4.02 -2.57
CA CYS A 74 -7.39 -5.12 -3.50
C CYS A 74 -6.33 -4.83 -4.58
N ALA A 75 -5.47 -3.82 -4.40
CA ALA A 75 -4.34 -3.57 -5.30
C ALA A 75 -3.23 -4.61 -5.11
N ASP A 76 -2.48 -4.89 -6.18
CA ASP A 76 -1.30 -5.76 -6.15
C ASP A 76 -0.03 -4.91 -6.07
N LEU A 77 0.57 -4.84 -4.88
CA LEU A 77 1.80 -4.11 -4.55
C LEU A 77 2.96 -5.09 -4.29
N GLU A 78 2.91 -6.32 -4.81
CA GLU A 78 4.01 -7.28 -4.64
C GLU A 78 5.33 -6.68 -5.16
N GLY A 79 6.36 -6.66 -4.30
CA GLY A 79 7.68 -6.10 -4.60
C GLY A 79 7.75 -4.57 -4.71
N ALA A 80 6.65 -3.84 -4.48
CA ALA A 80 6.65 -2.39 -4.61
C ALA A 80 7.58 -1.70 -3.60
N ASN A 81 8.24 -0.63 -4.02
CA ASN A 81 9.04 0.22 -3.15
C ASN A 81 8.17 1.35 -2.58
N LEU A 82 7.81 1.27 -1.29
CA LEU A 82 7.03 2.28 -0.57
C LEU A 82 7.89 3.01 0.47
N ALA A 83 9.21 2.98 0.33
CA ALA A 83 10.12 3.55 1.32
C ALA A 83 9.84 5.05 1.53
N GLY A 84 9.61 5.45 2.78
CA GLY A 84 9.29 6.82 3.16
C GLY A 84 7.97 7.38 2.62
N ALA A 85 7.08 6.55 2.07
CA ALA A 85 5.78 6.98 1.56
C ALA A 85 4.84 7.43 2.70
N ASP A 86 3.99 8.42 2.43
CA ASP A 86 2.93 8.85 3.33
C ASP A 86 1.63 8.09 3.01
N LEU A 87 1.33 7.05 3.78
CA LEU A 87 0.16 6.19 3.65
C LEU A 87 -0.90 6.49 4.73
N ARG A 88 -0.85 7.67 5.36
CA ARG A 88 -1.77 7.98 6.47
C ARG A 88 -3.22 7.91 6.01
N GLY A 89 -4.02 7.12 6.72
CA GLY A 89 -5.43 6.88 6.39
C GLY A 89 -5.67 6.22 5.04
N ALA A 90 -4.65 5.68 4.36
CA ALA A 90 -4.83 4.96 3.10
C ALA A 90 -5.64 3.67 3.30
N HIS A 91 -6.42 3.28 2.30
CA HIS A 91 -7.20 2.05 2.33
C HIS A 91 -6.45 0.95 1.59
N LEU A 92 -5.98 -0.07 2.30
CA LEU A 92 -5.17 -1.18 1.78
C LEU A 92 -5.85 -2.54 2.08
N ARG A 93 -7.18 -2.56 2.19
CA ARG A 93 -7.90 -3.78 2.55
C ARG A 93 -7.68 -4.84 1.49
N ALA A 94 -7.31 -6.04 1.91
CA ALA A 94 -7.01 -7.17 1.04
C ALA A 94 -5.96 -6.87 -0.05
N ALA A 95 -5.14 -5.83 0.10
CA ALA A 95 -4.04 -5.56 -0.81
C ALA A 95 -2.93 -6.61 -0.66
N ASP A 96 -2.25 -6.91 -1.76
CA ASP A 96 -1.07 -7.77 -1.74
C ASP A 96 0.19 -6.93 -1.62
N LEU A 97 0.83 -6.95 -0.45
CA LEU A 97 2.05 -6.18 -0.15
C LEU A 97 3.28 -7.10 -0.05
N ARG A 98 3.21 -8.35 -0.52
CA ARG A 98 4.30 -9.31 -0.36
C ARG A 98 5.62 -8.76 -0.88
N GLY A 99 6.67 -8.86 -0.05
CA GLY A 99 8.01 -8.39 -0.42
C GLY A 99 8.15 -6.88 -0.66
N SER A 100 7.12 -6.07 -0.39
CA SER A 100 7.21 -4.61 -0.51
C SER A 100 8.15 -4.01 0.55
N ASP A 101 8.78 -2.88 0.22
CA ASP A 101 9.61 -2.12 1.17
C ASP A 101 8.80 -0.99 1.81
N LEU A 102 8.45 -1.14 3.09
CA LEU A 102 7.78 -0.12 3.89
C LEU A 102 8.74 0.68 4.78
N THR A 103 10.04 0.63 4.55
CA THR A 103 11.04 1.31 5.40
C THR A 103 10.75 2.81 5.48
N GLY A 104 10.50 3.31 6.69
CA GLY A 104 10.19 4.72 6.95
C GLY A 104 8.79 5.17 6.52
N ALA A 105 7.95 4.29 5.97
CA ALA A 105 6.59 4.66 5.55
C ALA A 105 5.69 4.99 6.75
N ASP A 106 4.83 5.99 6.61
CA ASP A 106 3.85 6.36 7.64
C ASP A 106 2.48 5.74 7.33
N LEU A 107 2.12 4.68 8.06
CA LEU A 107 0.85 3.96 7.95
C LEU A 107 -0.16 4.43 9.00
N GLY A 108 0.01 5.65 9.54
CA GLY A 108 -0.85 6.20 10.57
C GLY A 108 -2.33 6.15 10.20
N GLY A 109 -3.12 5.34 10.90
CA GLY A 109 -4.55 5.15 10.62
C GLY A 109 -4.87 4.40 9.32
N ALA A 110 -3.88 3.86 8.61
CA ALA A 110 -4.09 3.08 7.39
C ALA A 110 -4.86 1.79 7.68
N ASP A 111 -5.64 1.33 6.70
CA ASP A 111 -6.45 0.13 6.85
C ASP A 111 -5.90 -1.04 6.03
N LEU A 112 -5.10 -1.89 6.68
CA LEU A 112 -4.48 -3.09 6.10
C LEU A 112 -5.25 -4.37 6.45
N ALA A 113 -6.55 -4.28 6.73
CA ALA A 113 -7.33 -5.47 7.06
C ALA A 113 -7.23 -6.51 5.95
N HIS A 114 -6.94 -7.76 6.33
CA HIS A 114 -6.76 -8.88 5.40
C HIS A 114 -5.65 -8.73 4.35
N ALA A 115 -4.76 -7.74 4.49
CA ALA A 115 -3.62 -7.57 3.58
C ALA A 115 -2.62 -8.74 3.70
N ARG A 116 -1.89 -9.00 2.62
CA ARG A 116 -0.79 -9.98 2.60
C ARG A 116 0.54 -9.28 2.79
N LEU A 117 1.26 -9.58 3.87
CA LEU A 117 2.51 -8.93 4.26
C LEU A 117 3.68 -9.93 4.33
N ASP A 118 3.61 -11.04 3.59
CA ASP A 118 4.69 -12.04 3.58
C ASP A 118 6.00 -11.38 3.13
N GLY A 119 7.06 -11.51 3.93
CA GLY A 119 8.38 -10.92 3.62
C GLY A 119 8.51 -9.41 3.90
N VAL A 120 7.48 -8.75 4.43
CA VAL A 120 7.51 -7.32 4.78
C VAL A 120 8.05 -7.12 6.19
N ASP A 121 9.00 -6.21 6.39
CA ASP A 121 9.44 -5.80 7.75
C ASP A 121 8.67 -4.58 8.28
N VAL A 122 7.48 -4.80 8.85
CA VAL A 122 6.64 -3.72 9.40
C VAL A 122 7.28 -2.96 10.57
N ARG A 123 8.32 -3.50 11.22
CA ARG A 123 9.05 -2.78 12.29
C ARG A 123 9.89 -1.63 11.74
N ARG A 124 10.19 -1.67 10.42
CA ARG A 124 10.91 -0.61 9.72
C ARG A 124 9.98 0.49 9.24
N ALA A 125 8.65 0.33 9.32
CA ALA A 125 7.72 1.41 9.06
C ALA A 125 7.98 2.58 10.01
N GLY A 126 7.85 3.80 9.51
CA GLY A 126 8.02 5.01 10.31
C GLY A 126 6.92 5.17 11.37
N SER A 127 5.71 4.72 11.07
CA SER A 127 4.58 4.74 12.00
C SER A 127 3.53 3.70 11.62
N LEU A 128 2.95 3.05 12.63
CA LEU A 128 1.77 2.18 12.55
C LEU A 128 0.64 2.69 13.45
N ALA A 129 0.75 3.92 13.95
CA ALA A 129 -0.17 4.46 14.94
C ALA A 129 -1.60 4.46 14.39
N GLY A 130 -2.53 3.77 15.05
CA GLY A 130 -3.91 3.70 14.57
C GLY A 130 -4.15 2.76 13.39
N ALA A 131 -3.12 2.20 12.75
CA ALA A 131 -3.29 1.27 11.63
C ALA A 131 -4.16 0.05 12.00
N ASN A 132 -5.00 -0.39 11.08
CA ASN A 132 -5.82 -1.59 11.23
C ASN A 132 -5.13 -2.77 10.53
N LEU A 133 -4.68 -3.75 11.30
CA LEU A 133 -4.02 -4.96 10.79
C LEU A 133 -4.92 -6.20 10.92
N ARG A 134 -6.22 -6.05 11.21
CA ARG A 134 -7.10 -7.20 11.49
C ARG A 134 -7.09 -8.21 10.35
N GLY A 135 -6.71 -9.46 10.64
CA GLY A 135 -6.69 -10.54 9.66
C GLY A 135 -5.60 -10.45 8.59
N ALA A 136 -4.66 -9.50 8.70
CA ALA A 136 -3.50 -9.43 7.82
C ALA A 136 -2.60 -10.67 8.00
N ARG A 137 -1.99 -11.16 6.93
CA ARG A 137 -1.20 -12.41 6.96
C ARG A 137 0.27 -12.14 6.64
N GLY A 138 1.15 -13.10 6.94
CA GLY A 138 2.57 -13.06 6.52
C GLY A 138 3.54 -12.39 7.49
N LEU A 139 3.07 -11.81 8.60
CA LEU A 139 3.94 -11.28 9.66
C LEU A 139 4.44 -12.38 10.59
N SER A 140 5.71 -12.29 11.00
CA SER A 140 6.31 -13.16 12.02
C SER A 140 5.76 -12.88 13.42
N LEU A 141 5.97 -13.83 14.36
CA LEU A 141 5.56 -13.67 15.77
C LEU A 141 6.20 -12.46 16.44
N GLU A 142 7.47 -12.15 16.13
CA GLU A 142 8.16 -10.98 16.66
C GLU A 142 7.51 -9.68 16.20
N GLN A 143 7.15 -9.60 14.92
CA GLN A 143 6.48 -8.42 14.35
C GLN A 143 5.08 -8.25 14.92
N ARG A 144 4.34 -9.35 15.12
CA ARG A 144 3.03 -9.33 15.79
C ARG A 144 3.15 -8.80 17.23
N GLY A 145 4.17 -9.21 17.97
CA GLY A 145 4.44 -8.72 19.33
C GLY A 145 4.81 -7.23 19.36
N ALA A 146 5.60 -6.75 18.40
CA ALA A 146 6.01 -5.35 18.30
C ALA A 146 4.84 -4.39 18.00
N CYS A 147 3.81 -4.86 17.30
CA CYS A 147 2.60 -4.09 16.99
C CYS A 147 1.57 -4.03 18.13
N GLY A 148 1.80 -4.74 19.25
CA GLY A 148 0.94 -4.77 20.43
C GLY A 148 -0.33 -5.62 20.30
N GLU A 149 -1.15 -5.64 21.35
CA GLU A 149 -2.39 -6.44 21.50
C GLU A 149 -3.48 -6.17 20.43
N LYS A 150 -3.26 -5.18 19.56
CA LYS A 150 -4.15 -4.85 18.43
C LYS A 150 -4.31 -5.99 17.43
N TRP A 151 -3.40 -6.97 17.47
CA TRP A 151 -3.48 -8.24 16.74
C TRP A 151 -4.34 -9.32 17.45
N ALA A 152 -4.50 -9.25 18.77
CA ALA A 152 -4.93 -10.37 19.63
C ALA A 152 -6.42 -10.76 19.56
N VAL A 153 -7.19 -10.33 18.55
CA VAL A 153 -8.65 -10.54 18.51
C VAL A 153 -9.15 -11.36 17.30
N VAL A 154 -8.31 -12.17 16.64
CA VAL A 154 -8.85 -13.07 15.58
C VAL A 154 -8.10 -14.38 15.30
N ASP A 155 -7.05 -14.75 16.03
CA ASP A 155 -6.44 -16.09 15.88
C ASP A 155 -7.20 -17.15 16.74
N ASP A 156 -8.54 -17.20 16.65
CA ASP A 156 -9.34 -18.29 17.22
C ASP A 156 -10.42 -18.71 16.21
N GLU A 157 -9.98 -19.38 15.14
CA GLU A 157 -10.79 -20.39 14.47
C GLU A 157 -10.32 -21.74 15.05
N PRO A 158 -11.19 -22.49 15.76
CA PRO A 158 -10.80 -23.75 16.36
C PRO A 158 -10.51 -24.76 15.24
N SER A 159 -9.24 -25.18 15.11
CA SER A 159 -8.91 -26.42 14.42
C SER A 159 -9.75 -27.52 15.07
N HIS A 160 -10.63 -28.12 14.28
CA HIS A 160 -11.58 -29.12 14.73
C HIS A 160 -10.86 -30.24 15.50
N ALA A 161 -11.06 -30.26 16.82
CA ALA A 161 -11.03 -31.49 17.58
C ALA A 161 -12.31 -32.26 17.20
N GLY A 162 -12.17 -33.21 16.28
CA GLY A 162 -13.19 -34.19 15.93
C GLY A 162 -12.55 -35.56 15.94
N ALA A 163 -13.07 -36.42 16.81
CA ALA A 163 -12.59 -37.76 17.18
C ALA A 163 -12.51 -38.76 16.02
#